data_AF-A0AAU6WSM5-F1
#
_entry.id   AF-A0AAU6WSM5-F1
#
_cell.length_a   1.000
_cell.length_b   1.000
_cell.length_c   1.000
_cell.angle_alpha   90.00
_cell.angle_beta   90.00
_cell.angle_gamma   90.00
#
_symmetry.space_group_name_H-M   'P 1'
#
loop_
_entity.id
_entity.type
_entity.pdbx_description
1 polymer ?
#
loop_
_entity_poly.entity_id
_entity_poly.type
_entity_poly.pdbx_seq_one_letter_code
_entity_poly.pdbx_strand_id
1 'polypeptide(L)' 'MTPKILEKLKEIEEKRDIEILLAVESGSRAWGVASPDSDYDIRFIYRHEKDWYLSPGTKTKPSNS' A
#
# COMPACT_ATOMS: atom_id res chain seq x y z
N MET A 1 -12.08 4.94 5.35
CA MET A 1 -10.63 5.22 5.56
C MET A 1 -10.40 6.05 6.83
N THR A 2 -9.64 5.53 7.80
CA THR A 2 -9.36 6.23 9.08
C THR A 2 -7.96 6.87 9.08
N PRO A 3 -7.66 7.83 9.98
CA PRO A 3 -6.32 8.42 10.09
C PRO A 3 -5.21 7.39 10.32
N LYS A 4 -5.47 6.38 11.15
CA LYS A 4 -4.52 5.29 11.43
C LYS A 4 -4.21 4.45 10.18
N ILE A 5 -5.20 4.23 9.33
CA ILE A 5 -5.00 3.50 8.06
C ILE A 5 -4.17 4.34 7.10
N LEU A 6 -4.44 5.64 7.01
CA LEU A 6 -3.67 6.55 6.16
C LEU A 6 -2.19 6.62 6.59
N GLU A 7 -1.92 6.69 7.89
CA GLU A 7 -0.56 6.62 8.44
C GLU A 7 0.12 5.30 8.06
N LYS A 8 -0.61 4.19 8.16
CA LYS A 8 -0.06 2.88 7.79
C LYS A 8 0.24 2.77 6.29
N LEU A 9 -0.59 3.34 5.43
CA LEU A 9 -0.34 3.38 3.99
C LEU A 9 0.93 4.18 3.69
N LYS A 10 1.14 5.33 4.34
CA LYS A 10 2.38 6.12 4.21
C LYS A 10 3.61 5.35 4.68
N GLU A 11 3.53 4.67 5.83
CA GLU A 11 4.64 3.81 6.28
C GLU A 11 4.97 2.72 5.26
N ILE A 12 3.97 2.15 4.58
CA ILE A 12 4.16 1.12 3.57
C ILE A 12 4.85 1.73 2.33
N GLU A 13 4.43 2.91 1.88
CA GLU A 13 5.09 3.65 0.79
C GLU A 13 6.57 3.84 1.07
N GLU A 14 6.91 4.37 2.26
CA GLU A 14 8.30 4.63 2.67
C GLU A 14 9.11 3.33 2.81
N LYS A 15 8.56 2.31 3.47
CA LYS A 15 9.28 1.04 3.73
C LYS A 15 9.50 0.22 2.48
N ARG A 16 8.62 0.34 1.48
CA ARG A 16 8.65 -0.47 0.26
C ARG A 16 9.15 0.29 -0.95
N ASP A 17 9.38 1.60 -0.82
CA ASP A 17 9.78 2.47 -1.92
C ASP A 17 8.79 2.35 -3.09
N ILE A 18 7.52 2.56 -2.74
CA ILE A 18 6.38 2.55 -3.67
C ILE A 18 5.56 3.82 -3.49
N GLU A 19 4.83 4.18 -4.53
CA GLU A 19 3.78 5.18 -4.47
C GLU A 19 2.43 4.48 -4.61
N ILE A 20 1.53 4.71 -3.66
CA ILE A 20 0.16 4.21 -3.67
C ILE A 20 -0.70 5.20 -4.47
N LEU A 21 -1.19 4.75 -5.62
CA LEU A 21 -1.96 5.56 -6.56
C LEU A 21 -3.45 5.62 -6.18
N LEU A 22 -3.96 4.54 -5.56
CA LEU A 22 -5.34 4.43 -5.13
C LEU A 22 -5.42 3.44 -3.97
N ALA A 23 -6.16 3.77 -2.93
CA ALA A 23 -6.49 2.87 -1.83
C ALA A 23 -8.00 2.90 -1.57
N VAL A 24 -8.60 1.72 -1.39
CA VAL A 24 -10.03 1.55 -1.12
C VAL A 24 -10.24 0.61 0.06
N GLU A 25 -11.30 0.88 0.80
CA GLU A 25 -11.82 -0.03 1.81
C GLU A 25 -12.65 -1.12 1.10
N SER A 26 -12.33 -2.36 1.41
CA SER A 26 -12.95 -3.58 0.90
C SER A 26 -13.55 -4.33 2.10
N GLY A 27 -14.36 -5.37 1.84
CA GLY A 27 -14.82 -6.27 2.90
C GLY A 27 -16.14 -5.86 3.54
N SER A 28 -16.44 -6.43 4.72
CA SER A 28 -17.76 -6.35 5.39
C SER A 28 -18.24 -4.91 5.62
N ARG A 29 -17.31 -3.97 5.84
CA ARG A 29 -17.58 -2.53 6.02
C ARG A 29 -18.09 -1.88 4.74
N ALA A 30 -17.56 -2.30 3.58
CA ALA A 30 -18.01 -1.81 2.27
C ALA A 30 -19.42 -2.33 1.89
N TRP A 31 -19.85 -3.45 2.47
CA TRP A 31 -21.17 -4.05 2.24
C TRP A 31 -22.18 -3.80 3.38
N GLY A 32 -21.81 -3.01 4.40
CA GLY A 32 -22.71 -2.62 5.50
C GLY A 32 -23.01 -3.73 6.52
N VAL A 33 -22.22 -4.81 6.55
CA VAL A 33 -22.41 -5.95 7.47
C VAL A 33 -21.36 -6.02 8.58
N ALA A 34 -20.56 -4.97 8.73
CA ALA A 34 -19.50 -4.92 9.72
C ALA A 34 -20.00 -4.58 11.13
N SER A 35 -19.50 -5.33 12.10
CA SER A 35 -19.54 -4.98 13.52
C SER A 35 -18.45 -3.94 13.86
N PRO A 36 -18.54 -3.28 15.03
CA PRO A 36 -17.47 -2.39 15.53
C PRO A 36 -16.10 -3.05 15.59
N ASP A 37 -16.07 -4.37 15.89
CA ASP A 37 -14.85 -5.17 16.00
C ASP A 37 -14.40 -5.81 14.69
N SER A 38 -15.09 -5.53 13.58
CA SER A 38 -14.70 -6.05 12.26
C SER A 38 -13.38 -5.45 11.79
N ASP A 39 -12.52 -6.31 11.25
CA ASP A 39 -11.26 -5.94 10.61
C ASP A 39 -11.45 -4.97 9.43
N TYR A 40 -10.36 -4.27 9.07
CA TYR A 40 -10.31 -3.40 7.90
C TYR A 40 -9.57 -4.09 6.75
N ASP A 41 -10.29 -4.51 5.71
CA ASP A 41 -9.66 -4.97 4.47
C ASP A 41 -9.34 -3.77 3.58
N ILE A 42 -8.06 -3.45 3.39
CA ILE A 42 -7.62 -2.37 2.50
C ILE A 42 -6.97 -2.93 1.26
N ARG A 43 -7.42 -2.50 0.08
CA ARG A 43 -6.82 -2.84 -1.21
C ARG A 43 -6.26 -1.57 -1.83
N PHE A 44 -5.09 -1.67 -2.46
CA PHE A 44 -4.48 -0.53 -3.11
C PHE A 44 -3.73 -0.90 -4.39
N ILE A 45 -3.64 0.06 -5.30
CA ILE A 45 -2.83 0.01 -6.51
C ILE A 45 -1.59 0.86 -6.24
N TYR A 46 -0.42 0.34 -6.58
CA TYR A 46 0.85 1.02 -6.36
C TYR A 46 1.76 0.91 -7.58
N ARG A 47 2.76 1.79 -7.63
CA ARG A 47 3.87 1.72 -8.57
C ARG A 47 5.22 1.80 -7.86
N HIS A 48 6.23 1.18 -8.44
CA HIS A 48 7.62 1.48 -8.14
C HIS A 48 8.16 2.56 -9.08
N GLU A 49 9.34 3.08 -8.78
CA GLU A 49 10.12 3.83 -9.77
C GLU A 49 10.51 2.96 -10.97
N LYS A 50 10.70 3.60 -12.13
CA LYS A 50 10.96 2.94 -13.42
C LYS A 50 12.12 1.93 -13.34
N ASP A 51 13.21 2.31 -12.68
CA ASP A 51 14.44 1.51 -12.62
C ASP A 51 14.26 0.19 -11.87
N TRP A 52 13.31 0.14 -10.93
CA TRP A 52 12.93 -1.09 -10.24
C TRP A 52 12.44 -2.16 -11.23
N TYR A 53 11.67 -1.76 -12.25
CA TYR A 53 11.14 -2.68 -13.26
C TYR A 53 12.20 -3.12 -14.28
N LEU A 54 13.24 -2.31 -14.48
CA LEU A 54 14.29 -2.55 -15.47
C LEU A 54 15.50 -3.32 -14.89
N SER A 55 15.49 -3.58 -13.58
CA SER A 55 16.57 -4.27 -12.89
C SER A 55 16.50 -5.80 -13.11
N PRO A 56 17.56 -6.44 -13.63
CA PRO A 56 17.58 -7.88 -13.87
C PRO A 56 17.70 -8.65 -12.56
N GLY A 57 16.58 -9.17 -12.05
CA GLY A 57 16.47 -10.26 -11.07
C GLY A 57 16.95 -9.97 -9.64
N THR A 58 18.04 -9.24 -9.45
CA THR A 58 18.54 -8.77 -8.17
C THR A 58 17.78 -7.49 -7.81
N LYS A 59 16.66 -7.66 -7.12
CA LYS A 59 15.82 -6.57 -6.62
C LYS A 59 16.46 -5.94 -5.38
N THR A 60 17.64 -5.35 -5.57
CA THR A 60 18.31 -4.51 -4.57
C THR A 60 18.23 -3.08 -5.04
N LYS A 61 17.80 -2.17 -4.15
CA LYS A 61 17.79 -0.73 -4.41
C LYS A 61 19.17 -0.34 -4.96
N PRO A 62 19.31 0.25 -6.16
CA PRO A 62 20.60 0.78 -6.57
C PRO A 62 21.01 1.82 -5.53
N SER A 63 22.16 1.63 -4.91
CA SER A 63 22.75 2.63 -4.03
C SER A 63 23.18 3.80 -4.92
N ASN A 64 22.42 4.89 -4.90
CA ASN A 64 22.91 6.14 -5.48
C ASN A 64 23.97 6.70 -4.52
N SER A 65 25.24 6.45 -4.86
CA SER A 65 26.41 7.18 -4.37
C SER A 65 26.58 8.48 -5.13
#